data_AF-T1AFU6-F1
#
_entry.id   AF-T1AFU6-F1
#
_cell.length_a   1.000
_cell.length_b   1.000
_cell.length_c   1.000
_cell.angle_alpha   90.00
_cell.angle_beta   90.00
_cell.angle_gamma   90.00
#
_symmetry.space_group_name_H-M   'P 1'
#
loop_
_entity.id
_entity.type
_entity.pdbx_description
1 polymer ?
#
loop_
_entity_poly.entity_id
_entity_poly.type
_entity_poly.pdbx_seq_one_letter_code
_entity_poly.pdbx_strand_id
1 'polypeptide(L)'
;DYVRNGTTTLFAALNVAAGTVSGRCFPQHRHQEFLRFLRQLDAEYEPELDLHLVLDNYGTHKTPHVQRWLKRHPRFKVHFIPTSSSWL
;
A
#
# COMPACT_ATOMS: atom_id res chain seq x y z
N ASP A 1 -7.87 32.21 2.19
CA ASP A 1 -8.47 31.42 3.28
C ASP A 1 -8.12 29.94 3.15
N TYR A 2 -6.99 29.52 3.71
CA TYR A 2 -6.63 28.10 3.81
C TYR A 2 -6.33 27.76 5.26
N VAL A 3 -7.21 26.97 5.88
CA VAL A 3 -7.08 26.54 7.28
C VAL A 3 -6.54 25.12 7.28
N ARG A 4 -5.37 24.90 7.91
CA ARG A 4 -4.77 23.58 8.06
C ARG A 4 -5.36 22.89 9.29
N ASN A 5 -6.08 21.81 9.08
CA ASN A 5 -6.66 20.97 10.15
C ASN A 5 -5.70 19.88 10.65
N GLY A 6 -4.38 20.08 10.48
CA GLY A 6 -3.34 19.08 10.75
C GLY A 6 -2.94 18.27 9.52
N THR A 7 -2.11 17.24 9.73
CA THR A 7 -1.58 16.36 8.67
C THR A 7 -1.99 14.92 8.96
N THR A 8 -2.46 14.21 7.93
CA THR A 8 -2.77 12.77 7.99
C THR A 8 -1.91 12.01 6.99
N THR A 9 -1.72 10.71 7.20
CA THR A 9 -1.03 9.83 6.25
C THR A 9 -2.04 9.16 5.35
N LEU A 10 -1.95 9.35 4.04
CA LEU A 10 -2.71 8.59 3.06
C LEU A 10 -1.89 7.40 2.58
N PHE A 11 -2.45 6.19 2.70
CA PHE A 11 -2.05 5.08 1.83
C PHE A 11 -3.04 5.01 0.67
N ALA A 12 -2.53 4.96 -0.55
CA ALA A 12 -3.33 4.84 -1.75
C ALA A 12 -2.70 3.87 -2.75
N ALA A 13 -3.55 3.17 -3.50
CA ALA A 13 -3.17 2.30 -4.60
C ALA A 13 -4.02 2.67 -5.82
N LEU A 14 -3.37 2.87 -6.96
CA LEU A 14 -4.02 3.08 -8.25
C LEU A 14 -4.17 1.73 -8.96
N ASN A 15 -5.41 1.34 -9.27
CA ASN A 15 -5.67 0.28 -10.22
C ASN A 15 -5.52 0.86 -11.63
N VAL A 16 -4.41 0.54 -12.30
CA VAL A 16 -4.05 1.08 -13.61
C VAL A 16 -5.04 0.66 -14.71
N ALA A 17 -5.60 -0.55 -14.62
CA ALA A 17 -6.51 -1.06 -15.64
C ALA A 17 -7.89 -0.38 -15.58
N ALA A 18 -8.39 -0.13 -14.37
CA ALA A 18 -9.70 0.47 -14.16
C ALA A 18 -9.66 2.01 -13.99
N GLY A 19 -8.48 2.59 -13.76
CA GLY A 19 -8.32 4.01 -13.47
C GLY A 19 -8.89 4.43 -12.10
N THR A 20 -9.08 3.48 -11.18
CA THR A 20 -9.66 3.72 -9.85
C THR A 20 -8.60 3.77 -8.76
N VAL A 21 -8.88 4.51 -7.68
CA VAL A 21 -7.97 4.66 -6.54
C VAL A 21 -8.62 4.10 -5.28
N SER A 22 -7.95 3.14 -4.65
CA SER A 22 -8.28 2.65 -3.32
C SER A 22 -7.40 3.38 -2.32
N GLY A 23 -7.99 4.08 -1.36
CA GLY A 23 -7.25 4.91 -0.42
C GLY A 23 -7.81 4.88 1.00
N ARG A 24 -6.93 5.07 1.99
CA ARG A 24 -7.33 5.24 3.39
C ARG A 24 -6.36 6.14 4.14
N CYS A 25 -6.91 7.10 4.86
CA CYS A 25 -6.15 7.97 5.77
C CYS A 25 -5.93 7.28 7.13
N PHE A 26 -4.74 7.47 7.68
CA PHE A 26 -4.37 7.01 9.00
C PHE A 26 -3.63 8.11 9.79
N PRO A 27 -3.69 8.08 11.13
CA PRO A 27 -2.96 9.04 11.96
C PRO A 27 -1.43 8.94 11.85
N GLN A 28 -0.90 7.77 11.47
CA GLN A 28 0.53 7.48 11.42
C GLN A 28 0.92 6.69 10.17
N HIS A 29 2.19 6.84 9.75
CA HIS A 29 2.77 6.11 8.62
C HIS A 29 3.67 4.97 9.12
N ARG A 30 3.09 3.85 9.56
CA ARG A 30 3.86 2.68 10.03
C ARG A 30 3.35 1.39 9.42
N HIS A 31 4.07 0.31 9.74
CA HIS A 31 3.78 -1.02 9.22
C HIS A 31 2.41 -1.55 9.66
N GLN A 32 1.90 -1.16 10.82
CA GLN A 32 0.56 -1.57 11.26
C GLN A 32 -0.51 -0.98 10.35
N GLU A 33 -0.41 0.31 10.03
CA GLU A 33 -1.32 1.00 9.11
C GLU A 33 -1.18 0.45 7.68
N PHE A 34 0.04 0.20 7.21
CA PHE A 34 0.24 -0.44 5.91
C PHE A 34 -0.39 -1.85 5.83
N LEU A 35 -0.22 -2.69 6.86
CA LEU A 35 -0.88 -4.00 6.93
C LEU A 35 -2.42 -3.90 6.98
N ARG A 36 -2.97 -2.86 7.63
CA ARG A 36 -4.41 -2.61 7.60
C ARG A 36 -4.89 -2.21 6.21
N PHE A 37 -4.07 -1.46 5.47
CA PHE A 37 -4.35 -1.11 4.09
C PHE A 37 -4.30 -2.34 3.17
N LEU A 38 -3.29 -3.20 3.29
CA LEU A 38 -3.22 -4.45 2.51
C LEU A 38 -4.43 -5.36 2.75
N ARG A 39 -4.92 -5.48 4.00
CA ARG A 39 -6.16 -6.21 4.30
C ARG A 39 -7.41 -5.57 3.72
N GLN A 40 -7.43 -4.25 3.55
CA GLN A 40 -8.53 -3.60 2.84
C GLN A 40 -8.51 -4.02 1.37
N LEU A 41 -7.35 -3.95 0.70
CA LEU A 41 -7.22 -4.38 -0.70
C LEU A 41 -7.60 -5.86 -0.86
N ASP A 42 -7.20 -6.72 0.07
CA ASP A 42 -7.53 -8.15 0.05
C ASP A 42 -9.04 -8.42 0.10
N ALA A 43 -9.80 -7.57 0.79
CA ALA A 43 -11.26 -7.65 0.87
C ALA A 43 -11.99 -6.91 -0.27
N GLU A 44 -11.31 -5.97 -0.93
CA GLU A 44 -11.87 -5.13 -1.99
C GLU A 44 -11.86 -5.82 -3.36
N TYR A 45 -10.89 -6.71 -3.60
CA TYR A 45 -10.72 -7.43 -4.88
C TYR A 45 -11.08 -8.91 -4.77
N GLU A 46 -11.52 -9.49 -5.89
CA GLU A 46 -11.94 -10.89 -5.98
C GLU A 46 -10.84 -11.85 -5.50
N PRO A 47 -11.14 -12.84 -4.65
CA PRO A 47 -10.13 -13.72 -4.01
C PRO A 47 -9.19 -14.44 -4.97
N GLU A 48 -9.64 -14.74 -6.18
CA GLU A 48 -8.93 -15.49 -7.20
C GLU A 48 -7.88 -14.65 -7.95
N LEU A 49 -7.90 -13.32 -7.80
CA LEU A 49 -6.96 -12.42 -8.45
C LEU A 49 -5.64 -12.33 -7.69
N ASP A 50 -4.54 -12.47 -8.44
CA ASP A 50 -3.22 -12.04 -8.00
C ASP A 50 -3.14 -10.51 -8.00
N LEU A 51 -2.77 -9.93 -6.87
CA LEU A 51 -2.61 -8.49 -6.69
C LEU A 51 -1.13 -8.12 -6.84
N HIS A 52 -0.80 -7.55 -8.00
CA HIS A 52 0.54 -7.04 -8.29
C HIS A 52 0.69 -5.63 -7.76
N LEU A 53 1.45 -5.48 -6.67
CA LEU A 53 1.72 -4.19 -6.06
C LEU A 53 3.09 -3.69 -6.50
N VAL A 54 3.13 -2.55 -7.17
CA VAL A 54 4.40 -1.84 -7.43
C VAL A 54 4.56 -0.78 -6.35
N LEU A 55 5.61 -0.88 -5.55
CA LEU A 55 5.85 -0.04 -4.37
C LEU A 55 7.16 0.72 -4.51
N ASP A 56 7.24 1.86 -3.82
CA ASP A 56 8.49 2.57 -3.60
C ASP A 56 9.40 1.80 -2.61
N ASN A 57 10.61 2.32 -2.39
CA ASN A 57 11.59 1.68 -1.50
C ASN A 57 11.40 2.01 -0.02
N TYR A 58 10.24 2.53 0.40
CA TYR A 58 10.04 2.98 1.77
C TYR A 58 10.17 1.83 2.79
N GLY A 59 10.86 2.12 3.90
CA GLY A 59 11.26 1.12 4.90
C GLY A 59 10.09 0.39 5.55
N THR A 60 8.91 1.01 5.61
CA THR A 60 7.70 0.40 6.16
C THR A 60 7.29 -0.88 5.41
N HIS A 61 7.48 -0.93 4.09
CA HIS A 61 7.16 -2.10 3.26
C HIS A 61 8.12 -3.27 3.50
N LYS A 62 9.30 -3.01 4.06
CA LYS A 62 10.38 -3.98 4.24
C LYS A 62 10.52 -4.48 5.68
N THR A 63 9.65 -4.05 6.59
CA THR A 63 9.67 -4.52 7.98
C THR A 63 9.44 -6.04 8.08
N PRO A 64 10.05 -6.74 9.05
CA PRO A 64 9.85 -8.19 9.21
C PRO A 64 8.39 -8.60 9.39
N HIS A 65 7.56 -7.74 9.98
CA HIS A 65 6.13 -7.98 10.13
C HIS A 65 5.40 -8.01 8.78
N VAL A 66 5.70 -7.06 7.90
CA VAL A 66 5.14 -7.00 6.54
C VAL A 66 5.61 -8.18 5.72
N GLN A 67 6.91 -8.48 5.74
CA GLN A 67 7.47 -9.61 4.99
C GLN A 67 6.87 -10.95 5.42
N ARG A 68 6.69 -11.17 6.74
CA ARG A 68 5.99 -12.37 7.25
C ARG A 68 4.52 -12.42 6.86
N TRP A 69 3.85 -11.28 6.74
CA TRP A 69 2.46 -11.24 6.30
C TRP A 69 2.36 -11.58 4.81
N LEU A 70 3.16 -10.95 3.96
CA LEU A 70 3.21 -11.22 2.52
C LEU A 70 3.54 -12.68 2.20
N LYS A 71 4.47 -13.31 2.94
CA LYS A 71 4.77 -14.73 2.80
C LYS A 71 3.55 -15.64 3.05
N ARG A 72 2.61 -15.22 3.89
CA ARG A 72 1.36 -15.97 4.17
C ARG A 72 0.23 -15.64 3.20
N HIS A 73 0.36 -14.59 2.39
CA HIS A 73 -0.66 -14.15 1.45
C HIS A 73 -0.06 -14.14 0.03
N PRO A 74 0.18 -15.33 -0.56
CA PRO A 74 0.95 -15.47 -1.81
C PRO A 74 0.31 -14.79 -3.02
N ARG A 75 -0.98 -14.43 -2.96
CA ARG A 75 -1.66 -13.63 -3.99
C ARG A 75 -1.12 -12.21 -4.12
N PHE A 76 -0.49 -11.67 -3.08
CA PHE A 76 0.17 -10.37 -3.14
C PHE A 76 1.56 -10.52 -3.76
N LYS A 77 1.73 -10.07 -5.00
CA LYS A 77 3.01 -10.03 -5.71
C LYS A 77 3.60 -8.63 -5.60
N VAL A 78 4.59 -8.45 -4.72
CA VAL A 78 5.20 -7.14 -4.48
C VAL A 78 6.43 -6.94 -5.37
N HIS A 79 6.45 -5.82 -6.08
CA HIS A 79 7.55 -5.35 -6.93
C HIS A 79 8.03 -4.01 -6.39
N PHE A 80 9.34 -3.85 -6.24
CA PHE A 80 9.94 -2.59 -5.82
C PHE A 80 10.59 -1.91 -7.02
N ILE A 81 10.35 -0.61 -7.18
CA ILE A 81 11.08 0.18 -8.18
C ILE A 81 12.57 0.26 -7.84
N PRO A 82 13.46 0.58 -8.80
CA PRO A 82 14.86 0.81 -8.51
C PRO A 82 15.05 1.94 -7.48
N THR A 83 16.14 1.88 -6.73
CA THR A 83 16.46 2.93 -5.75
C THR A 83 16.74 4.25 -6.48
N SER A 84 16.23 5.35 -5.93
CA SER A 84 16.32 6.71 -6.51
C SER A 84 15.57 6.93 -7.83
N SER A 85 14.73 5.99 -8.26
CA SER A 85 13.80 6.24 -9.36
C SER A 85 12.71 7.22 -8.94
N SER A 86 12.41 8.18 -9.82
CA SER A 86 11.21 8.99 -9.69
C SER A 86 9.97 8.12 -9.86
N TRP A 87 8.99 8.35 -9.01
CA TRP A 87 7.68 7.72 -9.04
C TRP A 87 6.62 8.83 -9.03
N LEU A 88 5.46 8.52 -9.60
CA LEU A 88 4.28 9.38 -9.78
C LEU A 88 3.91 10.22 -8.56
#